data_AF-A0A2H0NIF5-F1
#
_entry.id   AF-A0A2H0NIF5-F1
#
_cell.length_a   1.000
_cell.length_b   1.000
_cell.length_c   1.000
_cell.angle_alpha   90.00
_cell.angle_beta   90.00
_cell.angle_gamma   90.00
#
_symmetry.space_group_name_H-M   'P 1'
#
loop_
_entity.id
_entity.type
_entity.pdbx_description
1 polymer ?
#
loop_
_entity_poly.entity_id
_entity_poly.type
_entity_poly.pdbx_seq_one_letter_code
_entity_poly.pdbx_strand_id
1 'polypeptide(L)' 'MVDYSTKKITQDLLAEIKVALKDVRGWGSVEIFVQDFKVTQITERNIKKTNHNIKDL' A
#
# COMPACT_ATOMS: atom_id res chain seq x y z
N MET A 1 12.41 -15.89 -7.32
CA MET A 1 10.96 -15.85 -7.08
C MET A 1 10.77 -14.97 -5.87
N VAL A 2 9.97 -13.91 -5.96
CA VAL A 2 9.76 -12.98 -4.84
C VAL A 2 9.04 -13.70 -3.71
N ASP A 3 9.56 -13.60 -2.49
CA ASP A 3 8.96 -14.18 -1.29
C ASP A 3 8.14 -13.11 -0.55
N TYR A 4 6.83 -13.24 -0.63
CA TYR A 4 5.84 -12.36 -0.01
C TYR A 4 5.39 -12.83 1.37
N SER A 5 6.17 -13.70 2.03
CA SER A 5 5.91 -14.16 3.39
C SER A 5 5.84 -13.01 4.41
N THR A 6 4.79 -12.99 5.22
CA THR A 6 4.67 -12.05 6.35
C THR A 6 5.54 -12.46 7.54
N LYS A 7 5.98 -13.73 7.58
CA LYS A 7 6.91 -14.24 8.61
C LYS A 7 8.36 -13.81 8.34
N LYS A 8 8.66 -13.46 7.09
CA LYS A 8 9.98 -12.99 6.65
C LYS A 8 9.78 -11.89 5.63
N ILE A 9 9.59 -10.67 6.12
CA ILE A 9 9.44 -9.50 5.25
C ILE A 9 10.75 -9.28 4.49
N THR A 10 10.71 -9.56 3.19
CA THR A 10 11.86 -9.40 2.29
C THR A 10 12.00 -7.96 1.82
N GLN A 11 13.17 -7.62 1.28
CA GLN A 11 13.39 -6.31 0.66
C GLN A 11 12.48 -6.10 -0.56
N ASP A 12 12.20 -7.16 -1.31
CA ASP A 12 11.32 -7.12 -2.47
C ASP A 12 9.88 -6.78 -2.06
N LEU A 13 9.32 -7.46 -1.04
CA LEU A 13 7.99 -7.13 -0.51
C LEU A 13 7.94 -5.68 0.03
N LEU A 14 9.00 -5.25 0.72
CA LEU A 14 9.08 -3.87 1.20
C LEU A 14 9.17 -2.86 0.05
N ALA A 15 9.87 -3.19 -1.04
CA ALA A 15 9.95 -2.35 -2.23
C ALA A 15 8.59 -2.18 -2.91
N GLU A 16 7.83 -3.27 -3.07
CA GLU A 16 6.46 -3.22 -3.63
C GLU A 16 5.54 -2.32 -2.79
N ILE A 17 5.55 -2.48 -1.46
CA ILE A 17 4.76 -1.61 -0.56
C ILE A 17 5.19 -0.14 -0.69
N LYS A 18 6.49 0.13 -0.83
CA LYS A 18 7.00 1.50 -1.05
C LYS A 18 6.55 2.08 -2.38
N VAL A 19 6.50 1.30 -3.44
CA VAL A 19 6.00 1.75 -4.75
C VAL A 19 4.51 2.07 -4.62
N ALA A 20 3.72 1.16 -4.05
CA ALA A 20 2.28 1.37 -3.87
C ALA A 20 1.95 2.63 -3.07
N LEU A 21 2.73 2.93 -2.03
CA LEU A 21 2.56 4.17 -1.26
C LEU A 21 2.93 5.43 -2.06
N LYS A 22 3.93 5.37 -2.94
CA LYS A 22 4.32 6.51 -3.79
C LYS A 22 3.31 6.81 -4.89
N ASP A 23 2.58 5.80 -5.33
CA ASP A 23 1.61 5.91 -6.41
C ASP A 23 0.25 6.47 -5.94
N VAL A 24 0.08 6.66 -4.63
CA VAL A 24 -1.03 7.44 -4.06
C VAL A 24 -0.76 8.95 -4.24
N ARG A 25 -1.49 9.56 -5.18
CA ARG A 25 -1.38 10.96 -5.59
C ARG A 25 -2.25 11.88 -4.73
N GLY A 26 -1.79 12.15 -3.52
CA GLY A 26 -2.39 13.13 -2.60
C GLY A 26 -3.28 12.48 -1.54
N TRP A 27 -4.47 12.00 -1.91
CA TRP A 27 -5.34 11.24 -1.00
C TRP A 27 -5.61 9.84 -1.53
N GLY A 28 -5.65 8.87 -0.63
CA GLY A 28 -5.89 7.49 -1.01
C GLY A 28 -5.70 6.51 0.12
N SER A 29 -5.70 5.23 -0.24
CA SER A 29 -5.36 4.10 0.63
C SER A 29 -4.46 3.11 -0.12
N VAL A 30 -3.61 2.43 0.65
CA VAL A 30 -2.95 1.19 0.24
C VAL A 30 -3.48 0.09 1.14
N GLU A 31 -3.98 -0.98 0.55
CA GLU A 31 -4.57 -2.14 1.25
C GLU A 31 -3.74 -3.38 0.95
N ILE A 32 -3.33 -4.10 2.00
CA ILE A 32 -2.51 -5.31 1.90
C ILE A 32 -3.37 -6.50 2.32
N PHE A 33 -3.57 -7.43 1.40
CA PHE A 33 -4.31 -8.66 1.65
C PHE A 33 -3.33 -9.80 1.89
N VAL A 34 -3.57 -10.53 2.99
CA VAL A 34 -2.72 -11.64 3.44
C VAL A 34 -3.57 -12.89 3.51
N GLN A 35 -3.07 -13.96 2.90
CA GLN A 35 -3.63 -15.31 3.01
C GLN A 35 -2.49 -16.30 3.26
N ASP A 36 -2.70 -17.25 4.17
CA ASP A 36 -1.73 -18.30 4.51
C ASP A 36 -0.31 -17.77 4.79
N PHE A 37 -0.25 -16.67 5.56
CA PHE A 37 0.98 -15.96 5.93
C PHE A 37 1.77 -15.39 4.74
N LYS A 38 1.12 -15.15 3.59
CA LYS A 38 1.70 -14.52 2.42
C LYS A 38 0.85 -13.33 1.99
N VAL A 39 1.50 -12.23 1.63
CA VAL A 39 0.83 -11.15 0.90
C VAL A 39 0.45 -11.70 -0.46
N THR A 40 -0.84 -11.65 -0.78
CA THR A 40 -1.39 -12.14 -2.05
C THR A 40 -1.83 -11.01 -2.95
N GLN A 41 -2.11 -9.84 -2.39
CA GLN A 41 -2.52 -8.66 -3.16
C GLN A 41 -2.15 -7.38 -2.40
N ILE A 42 -1.69 -6.38 -3.15
CA ILE A 42 -1.57 -5.00 -2.71
C ILE A 42 -2.50 -4.19 -3.63
N THR A 43 -3.40 -3.41 -3.03
CA THR A 43 -4.34 -2.56 -3.77
C THR A 43 -4.08 -1.11 -3.45
N GLU A 44 -4.06 -0.29 -4.49
CA GLU A 44 -3.90 1.15 -4.37
C GLU A 44 -5.18 1.85 -4.80
N ARG A 45 -5.67 2.76 -3.96
CA ARG A 45 -6.85 3.57 -4.27
C ARG A 45 -6.48 5.04 -4.22
N ASN A 46 -6.55 5.70 -5.36
CA ASN A 46 -6.45 7.14 -5.47
C ASN A 46 -7.83 7.80 -5.26
N ILE A 47 -7.90 8.78 -4.38
CA ILE A 47 -9.14 9.45 -3.99
C ILE A 47 -9.04 10.93 -4.34
N LYS A 48 -9.87 11.40 -5.28
CA LYS A 48 -10.01 12.83 -5.53
C LYS A 48 -10.94 13.45 -4.49
N LYS A 49 -10.43 14.38 -3.67
CA LYS A 49 -11.27 15.22 -2.81
C LYS A 49 -11.77 16.42 -3.62
N THR A 50 -13.07 16.68 -3.55
CA THR A 50 -13.72 17.80 -4.27
C THR A 50 -13.84 19.06 -3.43
N ASN A 51 -13.68 18.96 -2.09
CA ASN A 51 -13.73 20.09 -1.17
C ASN A 51 -12.99 19.73 0.12
N HIS A 52 -11.73 20.13 0.31
CA HIS A 52 -10.97 19.87 1.54
C HIS A 52 -10.07 21.07 1.91
N ASN A 53 -10.47 21.78 2.96
CA ASN A 53 -9.63 22.72 3.69
C ASN A 53 -8.87 21.90 4.75
N ILE A 54 -7.59 21.61 4.52
CA ILE A 54 -6.74 20.75 5.38
C ILE A 54 -6.06 21.56 6.51
N LYS A 55 -6.70 22.63 7.00
CA LYS A 55 -6.12 23.47 8.06
C LYS A 55 -6.35 22.97 9.49
N ASP A 56 -7.06 21.86 9.69
CA ASP A 56 -7.41 21.36 11.03
C ASP A 56 -6.94 19.91 11.28
N LEU A 57 -5.64 19.63 11.06
CA LEU A 57 -4.96 18.46 11.62
C LEU A 57 -3.70 18.91 12.37
#